data_AF-A0A383RQ89-F1
#
_entry.id   AF-A0A383RQ89-F1
#
_cell.length_a   1.000
_cell.length_b   1.000
_cell.length_c   1.000
_cell.angle_alpha   90.00
_cell.angle_beta   90.00
_cell.angle_gamma   90.00
#
_symmetry.space_group_name_H-M   'P 1'
#
loop_
_entity.id
_entity.type
_entity.pdbx_description
1 polymer ?
#
loop_
_entity_poly.entity_id
_entity_poly.type
_entity_poly.pdbx_seq_one_letter_code
_entity_poly.pdbx_strand_id
1 'polypeptide(L)'
;MPKFIDQGRDAYEFLTHDQADRTGIACARIAASLERGVDPEALAVQLTANERKNNSANPELVTVDDVHSAAKMHRLNKRRQVYPQTQATELEKVASQDEDFHPVYQN
;
A
#
# COMPACT_ATOMS: atom_id res chain seq x y z
N MET A 1 -12.75 27.39 9.65
CA MET A 1 -11.49 27.60 8.90
C MET A 1 -10.61 26.35 9.02
N PRO A 2 -10.82 25.30 8.19
CA PRO A 2 -10.09 24.02 8.34
C PRO A 2 -8.86 23.89 7.41
N LYS A 3 -8.89 24.52 6.23
CA LYS A 3 -7.93 24.26 5.13
C LYS A 3 -6.45 24.55 5.45
N PHE A 4 -6.16 25.59 6.24
CA PHE A 4 -4.78 25.99 6.50
C PHE A 4 -4.06 25.08 7.51
N ILE A 5 -4.80 24.45 8.43
CA ILE A 5 -4.24 23.53 9.43
C ILE A 5 -3.92 22.17 8.78
N ASP A 6 -4.80 21.68 7.89
CA ASP A 6 -4.56 20.43 7.15
C ASP A 6 -3.34 20.52 6.22
N GLN A 7 -3.18 21.64 5.51
CA GLN A 7 -2.02 21.84 4.63
C GLN A 7 -0.68 21.89 5.37
N GLY A 8 -0.64 22.52 6.55
CA GLY A 8 0.56 22.56 7.39
C GLY A 8 0.93 21.18 7.95
N ARG A 9 -0.08 20.38 8.28
CA ARG A 9 0.11 19.00 8.76
C ARG A 9 0.61 18.08 7.64
N ASP A 10 0.05 18.17 6.45
CA ASP A 10 0.49 17.38 5.28
C ASP A 10 1.95 17.67 4.90
N ALA A 11 2.37 18.94 4.95
CA ALA A 11 3.75 19.34 4.67
C ALA A 11 4.73 18.83 5.75
N TYR A 12 4.34 18.85 7.02
CA TYR A 12 5.14 18.32 8.12
C TYR A 12 5.24 16.79 8.07
N GLU A 13 4.13 16.09 7.80
CA GLU A 13 4.10 14.63 7.67
C GLU A 13 4.97 14.15 6.49
N PHE A 14 5.00 14.88 5.38
CA PHE A 14 5.86 14.59 4.23
C PHE A 14 7.36 14.71 4.53
N LEU A 15 7.76 15.66 5.38
CA LEU A 15 9.15 15.95 5.71
C LEU A 15 9.74 15.07 6.82
N THR A 16 8.90 14.47 7.67
CA THR A 16 9.34 13.85 8.94
C THR A 16 9.16 12.33 9.02
N HIS A 17 8.48 11.70 8.05
CA HIS A 17 8.21 10.26 8.07
C HIS A 17 9.00 9.48 7.01
N ASP A 18 9.57 8.34 7.41
CA ASP A 18 10.10 7.28 6.54
C ASP A 18 8.98 6.76 5.59
N GLN A 19 9.33 6.22 4.42
CA GLN A 19 8.37 5.62 3.48
C GLN A 19 7.44 4.58 4.13
N ALA A 20 7.93 3.84 5.13
CA ALA A 20 7.11 2.88 5.89
C ALA A 20 5.95 3.58 6.64
N ASP A 21 6.24 4.73 7.28
CA ASP A 21 5.25 5.53 8.00
C ASP A 21 4.27 6.23 7.03
N ARG A 22 4.76 6.71 5.89
CA ARG A 22 3.93 7.33 4.84
C ARG A 22 2.93 6.36 4.23
N THR A 23 3.33 5.10 4.05
CA THR A 23 2.44 4.02 3.58
C THR A 23 1.34 3.73 4.59
N GLY A 24 1.70 3.64 5.88
CA GLY A 24 0.73 3.49 6.97
C GLY A 24 -0.28 4.64 7.03
N ILE A 25 0.17 5.88 6.88
CA ILE A 25 -0.69 7.07 6.86
C ILE A 25 -1.65 7.06 5.66
N ALA A 26 -1.17 6.72 4.46
CA ALA A 26 -2.01 6.65 3.26
C ALA A 26 -3.12 5.60 3.41
N CYS A 27 -2.76 4.38 3.84
CA CYS A 27 -3.73 3.31 4.12
C CYS A 27 -4.74 3.71 5.20
N ALA A 28 -4.31 4.47 6.22
CA ALA A 28 -5.19 4.99 7.25
C ALA A 28 -6.21 6.00 6.72
N ARG A 29 -5.80 6.92 5.84
CA ARG A 29 -6.67 7.92 5.20
C ARG A 29 -7.69 7.27 4.26
N ILE A 30 -7.26 6.26 3.51
CA ILE A 30 -8.15 5.46 2.65
C ILE A 30 -9.21 4.74 3.51
N ALA A 31 -8.78 4.05 4.57
CA ALA A 31 -9.70 3.36 5.48
C ALA A 31 -10.74 4.32 6.08
N ALA A 32 -10.30 5.48 6.57
CA ALA A 32 -11.20 6.49 7.15
C ALA A 32 -12.19 7.07 6.12
N SER A 33 -11.80 7.17 4.85
CA SER A 33 -12.68 7.64 3.78
C SER A 33 -13.78 6.62 3.48
N LEU A 34 -13.44 5.34 3.42
CA LEU A 34 -14.41 4.25 3.26
C LEU A 34 -15.37 4.17 4.46
N GLU A 35 -14.88 4.33 5.69
CA GLU A 35 -15.72 4.36 6.90
C GLU A 35 -16.73 5.52 6.90
N ARG A 36 -16.43 6.61 6.18
CA ARG A 36 -17.32 7.76 5.99
C ARG A 36 -18.28 7.59 4.80
N GLY A 37 -18.26 6.43 4.13
CA GLY A 37 -19.13 6.14 2.99
C GLY A 37 -18.69 6.77 1.68
N VAL A 38 -17.41 7.17 1.54
CA VAL A 38 -16.87 7.60 0.25
C VAL A 38 -16.83 6.40 -0.69
N ASP A 39 -17.31 6.60 -1.92
CA ASP A 39 -17.32 5.58 -2.96
C ASP A 39 -15.88 5.11 -3.28
N PRO A 40 -15.59 3.79 -3.18
CA PRO A 40 -14.31 3.23 -3.57
C PRO A 40 -13.88 3.55 -5.01
N GLU A 41 -14.82 3.63 -5.95
CA GLU A 41 -14.52 3.94 -7.35
C GLU A 41 -14.03 5.39 -7.50
N ALA A 42 -14.66 6.33 -6.80
CA ALA A 42 -14.21 7.72 -6.76
C ALA A 42 -12.82 7.87 -6.15
N LEU A 43 -12.51 7.09 -5.10
CA LEU A 43 -11.16 7.07 -4.51
C LEU A 43 -10.13 6.51 -5.50
N ALA A 44 -10.44 5.40 -6.18
CA ALA A 44 -9.55 4.79 -7.16
C ALA A 44 -9.23 5.75 -8.32
N VAL A 45 -10.24 6.45 -8.85
CA VAL A 45 -10.07 7.48 -9.89
C VAL A 45 -9.19 8.61 -9.40
N GLN A 46 -9.43 9.13 -8.19
CA GLN A 46 -8.65 10.25 -7.65
C GLN A 46 -7.19 9.85 -7.38
N LEU A 47 -6.96 8.65 -6.83
CA LEU A 47 -5.61 8.13 -6.57
C LEU A 47 -4.85 7.89 -7.88
N THR A 48 -5.50 7.32 -8.89
CA THR A 48 -4.94 7.19 -10.24
C THR A 48 -4.58 8.55 -10.85
N ALA A 49 -5.43 9.56 -10.67
CA ALA A 49 -5.13 10.91 -11.15
C ALA A 49 -3.92 11.52 -10.42
N ASN A 50 -3.76 11.25 -9.12
CA ASN A 50 -2.60 11.66 -8.35
C ASN A 50 -1.33 10.96 -8.83
N GLU A 51 -1.38 9.65 -9.10
CA GLU A 51 -0.27 8.88 -9.65
C GLU A 51 0.20 9.44 -11.00
N ARG A 52 -0.74 9.68 -11.92
CA ARG A 52 -0.43 10.30 -13.23
C ARG A 52 0.22 11.67 -13.11
N LYS A 53 -0.13 12.44 -12.08
CA LYS A 53 0.43 13.76 -11.83
C LYS A 53 1.84 13.69 -11.22
N ASN A 54 2.02 12.82 -10.23
CA ASN A 54 3.25 12.79 -9.42
C ASN A 54 4.33 11.87 -10.01
N ASN A 55 3.93 10.82 -10.73
CA ASN A 55 4.79 9.77 -11.29
C ASN A 55 4.58 9.67 -12.81
N SER A 56 4.65 10.80 -13.52
CA SER A 56 4.26 10.91 -14.93
C SER A 56 5.05 10.02 -15.90
N ALA A 57 6.28 9.61 -15.55
CA ALA A 57 7.09 8.71 -16.37
C ALA A 57 6.60 7.26 -16.35
N ASN A 58 6.00 6.82 -15.23
CA ASN A 58 5.48 5.47 -15.07
C ASN A 58 4.40 5.47 -13.97
N PRO A 59 3.17 5.94 -14.26
CA PRO A 59 2.13 6.03 -13.26
C PRO A 59 1.43 4.69 -13.09
N GLU A 60 1.18 4.32 -11.83
CA GLU A 60 0.38 3.14 -11.51
C GLU A 60 -1.12 3.42 -11.67
N LEU A 61 -1.87 2.39 -12.08
CA LEU A 61 -3.33 2.42 -12.05
C LEU A 61 -3.81 1.92 -10.69
N VAL A 62 -4.59 2.74 -9.99
CA VAL A 62 -5.22 2.33 -8.73
C VAL A 62 -6.63 1.84 -9.01
N THR A 63 -6.91 0.60 -8.66
CA THR A 63 -8.21 -0.06 -8.79
C THR A 63 -9.03 0.03 -7.49
N VAL A 64 -10.31 -0.34 -7.57
CA VAL A 64 -11.17 -0.49 -6.39
C VAL A 64 -10.62 -1.55 -5.44
N ASP A 65 -10.04 -2.63 -5.97
CA ASP A 65 -9.44 -3.69 -5.15
C ASP A 65 -8.20 -3.21 -4.40
N ASP A 66 -7.40 -2.33 -5.00
CA ASP A 66 -6.26 -1.70 -4.33
C ASP A 66 -6.71 -0.81 -3.16
N VAL A 67 -7.79 -0.04 -3.36
CA VAL A 67 -8.41 0.79 -2.32
C VAL A 67 -8.88 -0.07 -1.14
N HIS A 68 -9.57 -1.18 -1.43
CA HIS A 68 -10.01 -2.11 -0.38
C HIS A 68 -8.84 -2.83 0.30
N SER A 69 -7.82 -3.20 -0.45
CA SER A 69 -6.61 -3.85 0.05
C SER A 69 -5.84 -2.93 0.98
N ALA A 70 -5.64 -1.66 0.61
CA ALA A 70 -5.00 -0.65 1.46
C ALA A 70 -5.74 -0.48 2.80
N ALA A 71 -7.07 -0.36 2.77
CA ALA A 71 -7.87 -0.27 3.98
C ALA A 71 -7.81 -1.54 4.84
N LYS A 72 -7.79 -2.72 4.20
CA LYS A 72 -7.64 -4.01 4.88
C LYS A 72 -6.27 -4.10 5.57
N MET A 73 -5.19 -3.72 4.90
CA MET A 73 -3.84 -3.76 5.45
C MET A 73 -3.71 -2.85 6.68
N HIS A 74 -4.31 -1.66 6.66
CA HIS A 74 -4.36 -0.80 7.86
C HIS A 74 -5.02 -1.51 9.06
N ARG A 75 -6.16 -2.16 8.84
CA ARG A 75 -6.87 -2.90 9.90
C ARG A 75 -6.05 -4.08 10.42
N LEU A 76 -5.37 -4.81 9.52
CA LEU A 76 -4.52 -5.95 9.89
C LEU A 76 -3.32 -5.50 10.74
N ASN A 77 -2.67 -4.39 10.38
CA ASN A 77 -1.56 -3.84 11.13
C ASN A 77 -1.98 -3.41 12.56
N LYS A 78 -3.19 -2.87 12.73
CA LYS A 78 -3.74 -2.56 14.07
C LYS A 78 -4.03 -3.81 14.92
N ARG A 79 -4.19 -4.98 14.30
CA ARG A 79 -4.49 -6.26 14.98
C ARG A 79 -3.23 -7.03 15.37
N ARG A 80 -2.04 -6.42 15.25
CA ARG A 80 -0.74 -7.06 15.53
C ARG A 80 -0.56 -8.36 14.75
N GLN A 81 -0.93 -8.36 13.46
CA GLN A 81 -0.53 -9.46 12.59
C GLN A 81 1.00 -9.46 12.54
N VAL A 82 1.62 -10.53 13.03
CA VAL A 82 3.07 -10.71 13.00
C VAL A 82 3.38 -11.57 11.80
N TYR A 83 4.17 -11.03 10.87
CA TYR A 83 4.87 -11.82 9.86
C TYR A 83 6.36 -11.80 10.23
N PRO A 84 6.85 -12.80 10.99
CA PRO A 84 8.21 -12.79 11.49
C PRO A 84 9.22 -12.90 10.34
N GLN A 85 10.38 -12.23 10.49
CA GLN A 85 11.48 -12.33 9.54
C GLN A 85 11.90 -13.78 9.27
N THR A 86 11.86 -14.64 10.29
CA THR A 86 12.17 -16.07 10.14
C THR A 86 11.21 -16.77 9.19
N GLN A 87 9.91 -16.48 9.28
CA GLN A 87 8.92 -17.04 8.36
C GLN A 87 9.11 -16.50 6.94
N ALA A 88 9.43 -15.22 6.79
CA ALA A 88 9.73 -14.62 5.50
C ALA A 88 10.92 -15.28 4.81
N THR A 89 12.04 -15.42 5.53
CA THR A 89 13.26 -16.04 5.00
C THR A 89 13.07 -17.51 4.63
N GLU A 90 12.27 -18.29 5.38
CA GLU A 90 11.99 -19.68 4.99
C GLU A 90 11.11 -19.77 3.73
N LEU A 91 10.12 -18.88 3.58
CA LEU A 91 9.30 -18.85 2.36
C LEU A 91 10.10 -18.38 1.13
N GLU A 92 11.01 -17.41 1.30
CA GLU A 92 11.94 -16.97 0.24
C GLU A 92 12.85 -18.11 -0.24
N LYS A 93 13.36 -18.93 0.68
CA LYS A 93 14.16 -20.12 0.33
C LYS A 93 13.36 -21.12 -0.50
N VAL A 94 12.13 -21.43 -0.09
CA VAL A 94 11.27 -22.35 -0.84
C VAL A 94 11.00 -21.81 -2.25
N ALA A 95 10.66 -20.53 -2.38
CA ALA A 95 10.43 -19.90 -3.68
C ALA A 95 11.66 -19.94 -4.60
N SER A 96 12.88 -19.78 -4.05
CA SER A 96 14.12 -19.90 -4.83
C SER A 96 14.46 -21.34 -5.25
N GLN A 97 13.99 -22.35 -4.52
CA GLN A 97 14.27 -23.76 -4.84
C GLN A 97 13.44 -24.27 -6.01
N ASP A 98 12.23 -23.74 -6.22
CA ASP A 98 11.39 -24.08 -7.38
C ASP A 98 12.01 -23.58 -8.70
N GLU A 99 12.85 -22.52 -8.68
CA GLU A 99 13.59 -22.06 -9.86
C GLU A 99 14.80 -22.95 -10.20
N ASP A 100 15.37 -23.66 -9.22
CA ASP A 100 16.50 -24.59 -9.40
C ASP A 100 16.08 -26.01 -9.80
N PHE A 101 14.78 -26.32 -9.80
CA PHE A 101 14.27 -27.61 -10.26
C PHE A 101 14.20 -27.66 -11.80
N HIS A 102 15.35 -27.86 -12.43
CA HIS A 102 15.39 -28.42 -13.78
C HIS A 102 15.25 -29.95 -13.68
N PRO A 103 14.11 -30.55 -14.06
CA PRO A 103 14.01 -32.00 -14.10
C PRO A 103 15.01 -32.52 -15.14
N VAL A 104 16.12 -33.09 -14.66
CA VAL A 104 17.14 -33.77 -15.49
C VAL A 104 16.60 -35.13 -15.92
N TYR A 105 15.42 -35.17 -16.54
CA TYR A 105 14.89 -36.33 -17.25
C TYR A 105 13.94 -35.87 -18.36
N GLN A 106 14.52 -35.52 -19.50
CA GLN A 106 13.86 -35.72 -20.79
C GLN A 106 14.68 -36.77 -21.55
N ASN A 107 13.99 -37.87 -21.87
CA ASN A 107 14.51 -39.06 -22.53
C ASN A 107 15.11 -38.79 -23.91
#